data_AF-A0A6M0CC47-F1
#
_entry.id   AF-A0A6M0CC47-F1
#
_cell.length_a   1.000
_cell.length_b   1.000
_cell.length_c   1.000
_cell.angle_alpha   90.00
_cell.angle_beta   90.00
_cell.angle_gamma   90.00
#
_symmetry.space_group_name_H-M   'P 1'
#
loop_
_entity.id
_entity.type
_entity.pdbx_description
1 polymer ?
#
loop_
_entity_poly.entity_id
_entity_poly.type
_entity_poly.pdbx_seq_one_letter_code
_entity_poly.pdbx_strand_id
1 'polypeptide(L)'
;YNGYDKLYVPRIGYTTGDLDLHDLAIDADGRIIFVSSLLNCLATVSDRHSCTPLWHPPFISKIVNEDRCHLNGLAMKEGKPAYVTTISKSDVVDGWRDKRRNGGCVIDLQSNEIILTGLSMPHSPRFYREKLWLLNSGTGFFGTVDLANGKFEPLTFCPGYLRGLAFWKDYAIVGLSKPRGKTFSGLQLDEELLNKDVEPRCGLMVIDLNTGTIVDWLRFEGIITELYDVQVLPQVKRPMALGFQTDEISRILTLDPVGKL
;
A
#
# COMPACT_ATOMS: atom_id res chain seq x y z
N TYR A 1 -9.22 -27.14 -8.66
CA TYR A 1 -9.69 -27.78 -7.40
C TYR A 1 -11.10 -27.28 -7.14
N ASN A 2 -12.14 -28.11 -7.01
CA ASN A 2 -13.54 -27.68 -6.77
C ASN A 2 -14.07 -26.56 -7.68
N GLY A 3 -13.73 -26.59 -8.97
CA GLY A 3 -14.12 -25.55 -9.94
C GLY A 3 -13.31 -24.25 -9.88
N TYR A 4 -12.33 -24.14 -8.98
CA TYR A 4 -11.33 -23.07 -8.92
C TYR A 4 -10.10 -23.41 -9.77
N ASP A 5 -9.54 -22.41 -10.44
CA ASP A 5 -8.39 -22.56 -11.35
C ASP A 5 -7.02 -22.44 -10.64
N LYS A 6 -7.00 -21.77 -9.48
CA LYS A 6 -5.85 -21.72 -8.56
C LYS A 6 -6.30 -21.95 -7.13
N LEU A 7 -5.49 -22.67 -6.37
CA LEU A 7 -5.65 -22.86 -4.93
C LEU A 7 -4.39 -22.34 -4.21
N TYR A 8 -4.57 -21.30 -3.39
CA TYR A 8 -3.51 -20.74 -2.55
C TYR A 8 -3.57 -21.37 -1.17
N VAL A 9 -2.45 -21.92 -0.73
CA VAL A 9 -2.35 -22.60 0.57
C VAL A 9 -1.36 -21.85 1.45
N PRO A 10 -1.76 -21.40 2.66
CA PRO A 10 -0.82 -20.85 3.61
C PRO A 10 0.22 -21.90 3.98
N ARG A 11 1.51 -21.60 3.78
CA ARG A 11 2.63 -22.51 4.08
C ARG A 11 3.51 -22.05 5.23
N ILE A 12 3.62 -20.74 5.42
CA ILE A 12 4.49 -20.13 6.42
C ILE A 12 3.67 -19.06 7.16
N GLY A 13 3.78 -19.03 8.48
CA GLY A 13 3.22 -17.98 9.33
C GLY A 13 4.27 -17.48 10.31
N TYR A 14 4.27 -16.17 10.56
CA TYR A 14 5.17 -15.50 11.49
C TYR A 14 4.35 -14.79 12.57
N THR A 15 4.72 -14.97 13.84
CA THR A 15 4.09 -14.26 14.96
C THR A 15 4.88 -12.99 15.25
N THR A 16 4.34 -11.84 14.86
CA THR A 16 5.05 -10.54 14.93
C THR A 16 4.61 -9.66 16.10
N GLY A 17 3.41 -9.89 16.65
CA GLY A 17 2.71 -8.86 17.43
C GLY A 17 2.14 -7.75 16.53
N ASP A 18 1.61 -6.70 17.14
CA ASP A 18 1.01 -5.57 16.40
C ASP A 18 2.10 -4.60 15.96
N LEU A 19 2.67 -4.86 14.77
CA LEU A 19 3.66 -3.97 14.14
C LEU A 19 3.03 -2.87 13.30
N ASP A 20 1.70 -2.81 13.24
CA ASP A 20 0.94 -1.95 12.33
C ASP A 20 1.48 -1.99 10.89
N LEU A 21 1.53 -3.19 10.30
CA LEU A 21 2.10 -3.42 8.97
C LEU A 21 1.28 -2.70 7.91
N HIS A 22 1.97 -1.91 7.09
CA HIS A 22 1.32 -0.99 6.15
C HIS A 22 1.48 -1.27 4.66
N ASP A 23 2.60 -1.83 4.26
CA ASP A 23 2.85 -2.28 2.90
C ASP A 23 3.86 -3.42 2.95
N LEU A 24 3.87 -4.27 1.94
CA LEU A 24 4.75 -5.44 1.87
C LEU A 24 5.13 -5.72 0.42
N ALA A 25 6.38 -6.12 0.23
CA ALA A 25 6.90 -6.59 -1.02
C ALA A 25 7.84 -7.79 -0.82
N ILE A 26 8.09 -8.49 -1.92
CA ILE A 26 9.10 -9.53 -2.00
C ILE A 26 10.22 -8.98 -2.89
N ASP A 27 11.46 -9.03 -2.40
CA ASP A 27 12.62 -8.60 -3.18
C ASP A 27 13.08 -9.67 -4.18
N ALA A 28 14.10 -9.37 -4.97
CA ALA A 28 14.64 -10.27 -6.00
C ALA A 28 15.17 -11.60 -5.44
N ASP A 29 15.55 -11.62 -4.15
CA ASP A 29 16.08 -12.80 -3.46
C ASP A 29 14.97 -13.60 -2.76
N GLY A 30 13.70 -13.19 -2.92
CA GLY A 30 12.54 -13.83 -2.29
C GLY A 30 12.33 -13.44 -0.83
N ARG A 31 13.05 -12.43 -0.32
CA ARG A 31 12.89 -11.95 1.06
C ARG A 31 11.66 -11.06 1.17
N ILE A 32 10.91 -11.27 2.24
CA ILE A 32 9.80 -10.40 2.62
C ILE A 32 10.36 -9.11 3.22
N ILE A 33 9.97 -7.98 2.65
CA ILE A 33 10.22 -6.64 3.19
C ILE A 33 8.88 -5.98 3.43
N PHE A 34 8.68 -5.44 4.63
CA PHE A 34 7.45 -4.76 4.99
C PHE A 34 7.72 -3.43 5.67
N VAL A 35 6.72 -2.56 5.59
CA VAL A 35 6.66 -1.29 6.30
C VAL A 35 5.97 -1.50 7.64
N SER A 36 6.60 -1.09 8.74
CA SER A 36 5.97 -0.96 10.05
C SER A 36 5.75 0.51 10.37
N SER A 37 4.50 0.94 10.45
CA SER A 37 4.15 2.31 10.89
C SER A 37 4.52 2.51 12.35
N LEU A 38 4.22 1.51 13.20
CA LEU A 38 4.52 1.57 14.64
C LEU A 38 6.01 1.76 14.93
N LEU A 39 6.88 1.13 14.15
CA LEU A 39 8.33 1.21 14.31
C LEU A 39 8.99 2.27 13.41
N ASN A 40 8.22 2.92 12.52
CA ASN A 40 8.68 3.88 11.52
C ASN A 40 9.82 3.33 10.62
N CYS A 41 9.76 2.06 10.25
CA CYS A 41 10.88 1.39 9.58
C CYS A 41 10.43 0.42 8.47
N LEU A 42 11.35 0.17 7.54
CA LEU A 42 11.33 -1.05 6.76
C LEU A 42 11.93 -2.18 7.59
N ALA A 43 11.31 -3.34 7.56
CA ALA A 43 11.73 -4.51 8.30
C ALA A 43 11.49 -5.81 7.51
N THR A 44 12.07 -6.90 8.00
CA THR A 44 11.83 -8.27 7.50
C THR A 44 11.32 -9.15 8.64
N VAL A 45 10.85 -10.35 8.27
CA VAL A 45 10.57 -11.43 9.22
C VAL A 45 11.83 -11.85 9.99
N SER A 46 11.64 -12.33 11.23
CA SER A 46 12.67 -12.90 12.08
C SER A 46 12.25 -14.30 12.54
N ASP A 47 13.22 -15.19 12.73
CA ASP A 47 13.02 -16.55 13.26
C ASP A 47 12.89 -16.59 14.80
N ARG A 48 13.24 -15.49 15.49
CA ARG A 48 13.30 -15.40 16.96
C ARG A 48 12.51 -14.24 17.55
N HIS A 49 12.42 -13.13 16.84
CA HIS A 49 11.81 -11.89 17.32
C HIS A 49 10.62 -11.49 16.44
N SER A 50 9.93 -10.41 16.83
CA SER A 50 8.82 -9.85 16.05
C SER A 50 9.20 -9.51 14.62
N CYS A 51 10.39 -8.94 14.41
CA CYS A 51 10.93 -8.58 13.10
C CYS A 51 12.43 -8.25 13.20
N THR A 52 13.07 -8.03 12.06
CA THR A 52 14.41 -7.42 11.98
C THR A 52 14.30 -6.10 11.21
N PRO A 53 14.50 -4.93 11.84
CA PRO A 53 14.56 -3.66 11.14
C PRO A 53 15.71 -3.61 10.13
N LEU A 54 15.45 -2.96 9.00
CA LEU A 54 16.40 -2.82 7.89
C LEU A 54 16.78 -1.37 7.63
N TRP A 55 15.82 -0.47 7.79
CA TRP A 55 16.01 0.94 7.49
C TRP A 55 14.92 1.78 8.18
N HIS A 56 15.25 3.00 8.60
CA HIS A 56 14.26 3.99 9.02
C HIS A 56 14.63 5.37 8.42
N PRO A 57 13.66 6.30 8.29
CA PRO A 57 13.94 7.64 7.79
C PRO A 57 15.02 8.36 8.62
N PRO A 58 15.91 9.16 8.01
CA PRO A 58 16.98 9.86 8.73
C PRO A 58 16.52 10.83 9.82
N PHE A 59 15.28 11.34 9.72
CA PHE A 59 14.70 12.23 10.71
C PHE A 59 14.10 11.49 11.91
N ILE A 60 14.02 10.16 11.89
CA ILE A 60 13.58 9.36 13.03
C ILE A 60 14.79 9.08 13.93
N SER A 61 14.75 9.58 15.17
CA SER A 61 15.89 9.50 16.09
C SER A 61 16.19 8.10 16.62
N LYS A 62 15.18 7.22 16.68
CA LYS A 62 15.30 5.84 17.14
C LYS A 62 14.08 5.00 16.77
N ILE A 63 14.29 3.71 16.58
CA ILE A 63 13.22 2.72 16.43
C ILE A 63 12.68 2.37 17.82
N VAL A 64 11.44 2.78 18.08
CA VAL A 64 10.67 2.50 19.30
C VAL A 64 9.21 2.26 18.90
N ASN A 65 8.41 1.69 19.79
CA ASN A 65 6.99 1.39 19.55
C ASN A 65 6.12 2.65 19.62
N GLU A 66 6.39 3.61 18.74
CA GLU A 66 5.71 4.90 18.65
C GLU A 66 5.50 5.20 17.17
N ASP A 67 4.26 5.22 16.68
CA ASP A 67 3.99 5.70 15.32
C ASP A 67 4.22 7.22 15.27
N ARG A 68 5.37 7.66 14.72
CA ARG A 68 5.80 9.06 14.72
C ARG A 68 5.47 9.75 13.41
N CYS A 69 5.87 9.13 12.30
CA CYS A 69 5.76 9.70 10.97
C CYS A 69 4.72 9.01 10.09
N HIS A 70 4.20 7.86 10.52
CA HIS A 70 3.34 6.97 9.77
C HIS A 70 3.93 6.63 8.39
N LEU A 71 5.09 5.99 8.41
CA LEU A 71 5.70 5.35 7.23
C LEU A 71 4.75 4.25 6.76
N ASN A 72 4.23 4.34 5.53
CA ASN A 72 3.03 3.58 5.16
C ASN A 72 3.04 2.94 3.77
N GLY A 73 4.09 3.13 2.98
CA GLY A 73 4.11 2.66 1.60
C GLY A 73 5.53 2.35 1.13
N LEU A 74 5.64 1.37 0.25
CA LEU A 74 6.90 0.89 -0.30
C LEU A 74 6.77 0.66 -1.82
N ALA A 75 7.63 1.31 -2.58
CA ALA A 75 7.81 1.07 -4.01
C ALA A 75 9.08 0.27 -4.23
N MET A 76 8.95 -0.82 -4.99
CA MET A 76 10.08 -1.61 -5.47
C MET A 76 10.49 -1.14 -6.87
N LYS A 77 11.80 -1.09 -7.14
CA LYS A 77 12.38 -0.91 -8.48
C LYS A 77 13.40 -2.01 -8.70
N GLU A 78 13.30 -2.73 -9.83
CA GLU A 78 14.23 -3.82 -10.19
C GLU A 78 14.41 -4.86 -9.05
N GLY A 79 13.31 -5.19 -8.37
CA GLY A 79 13.30 -6.15 -7.27
C GLY A 79 13.92 -5.66 -5.96
N LYS A 80 14.17 -4.35 -5.80
CA LYS A 80 14.72 -3.77 -4.57
C LYS A 80 13.84 -2.63 -4.03
N PRO A 81 13.80 -2.39 -2.72
CA PRO A 81 13.20 -1.19 -2.15
C PRO A 81 13.82 0.06 -2.77
N ALA A 82 13.00 0.99 -3.26
CA ALA A 82 13.47 2.21 -3.92
C ALA A 82 12.88 3.48 -3.32
N TYR A 83 11.57 3.49 -3.05
CA TYR A 83 10.89 4.66 -2.50
C TYR A 83 9.93 4.28 -1.40
N VAL A 84 9.74 5.18 -0.45
CA VAL A 84 8.73 5.05 0.61
C VAL A 84 7.90 6.31 0.76
N THR A 85 6.70 6.16 1.29
CA THR A 85 5.83 7.29 1.65
C THR A 85 5.66 7.38 3.16
N THR A 86 5.56 8.61 3.67
CA THR A 86 5.18 8.91 5.05
C THR A 86 4.07 9.97 5.07
N ILE A 87 3.25 10.01 6.12
CA ILE A 87 2.23 11.07 6.29
C ILE A 87 2.84 12.35 6.88
N SER A 88 3.99 12.26 7.54
CA SER A 88 4.71 13.44 8.02
C SER A 88 6.21 13.20 8.15
N LYS A 89 6.94 14.25 8.54
CA LYS A 89 8.34 14.18 8.97
C LYS A 89 8.49 14.29 10.50
N SER A 90 7.42 13.99 11.24
CA SER A 90 7.41 14.08 12.70
C SER A 90 8.27 12.97 13.31
N ASP A 91 9.07 13.33 14.32
CA ASP A 91 9.79 12.41 15.20
C ASP A 91 9.16 12.36 16.62
N VAL A 92 7.85 12.63 16.68
CA VAL A 92 7.04 12.62 17.91
C VAL A 92 5.88 11.67 17.72
N VAL A 93 5.60 10.85 18.75
CA VAL A 93 4.48 9.91 18.77
C VAL A 93 3.18 10.61 18.36
N ASP A 94 2.44 9.98 17.45
CA ASP A 94 1.20 10.47 16.84
C ASP A 94 1.30 11.83 16.10
N GLY A 95 2.49 12.44 15.98
CA GLY A 95 2.63 13.79 15.43
C GLY A 95 2.25 13.92 13.95
N TRP A 96 2.18 12.79 13.22
CA TRP A 96 1.65 12.75 11.87
C TRP A 96 0.15 13.13 11.77
N ARG A 97 -0.63 12.93 12.84
CA ARG A 97 -2.08 13.18 12.86
C ARG A 97 -2.43 14.65 12.63
N ASP A 98 -1.56 15.54 13.07
CA ASP A 98 -1.71 17.00 12.92
C ASP A 98 -1.25 17.49 11.54
N LYS A 99 -0.60 16.62 10.76
CA LYS A 99 0.02 16.96 9.47
C LYS A 99 -0.62 16.23 8.29
N ARG A 100 -1.77 15.59 8.48
CA ARG A 100 -2.47 14.79 7.46
C ARG A 100 -2.74 15.53 6.15
N ARG A 101 -2.99 16.85 6.18
CA ARG A 101 -3.39 17.61 4.97
C ARG A 101 -2.26 17.83 3.97
N ASN A 102 -1.01 17.97 4.41
CA ASN A 102 0.11 18.39 3.56
C ASN A 102 1.50 18.01 4.10
N GLY A 103 1.57 17.25 5.19
CA GLY A 103 2.84 16.83 5.79
C GLY A 103 3.53 15.69 5.04
N GLY A 104 2.79 14.99 4.18
CA GLY A 104 3.22 13.77 3.57
C GLY A 104 4.36 13.98 2.59
N CYS A 105 5.23 12.97 2.50
CA CYS A 105 6.41 13.03 1.66
C CYS A 105 6.77 11.69 1.04
N VAL A 106 7.62 11.74 0.01
CA VAL A 106 8.28 10.58 -0.59
C VAL A 106 9.76 10.66 -0.30
N ILE A 107 10.35 9.54 0.11
CA ILE A 107 11.78 9.41 0.39
C ILE A 107 12.38 8.44 -0.62
N ASP A 108 13.49 8.83 -1.22
CA ASP A 108 14.35 7.95 -2.01
C ASP A 108 15.28 7.18 -1.06
N LEU A 109 15.20 5.85 -1.09
CA LEU A 109 16.00 4.99 -0.20
C LEU A 109 17.47 4.91 -0.60
N GLN A 110 17.81 5.20 -1.86
CA GLN A 110 19.20 5.19 -2.32
C GLN A 110 19.96 6.41 -1.80
N SER A 111 19.38 7.60 -1.90
CA SER A 111 20.01 8.85 -1.42
C SER A 111 19.66 9.21 0.02
N ASN A 112 18.61 8.61 0.59
CA ASN A 112 17.96 9.02 1.84
C ASN A 112 17.38 10.44 1.80
N GLU A 113 17.11 10.96 0.61
CA GLU A 113 16.57 12.31 0.44
C GLU A 113 15.05 12.31 0.31
N ILE A 114 14.46 13.39 0.80
CA ILE A 114 13.03 13.66 0.64
C ILE A 114 12.84 14.33 -0.72
N ILE A 115 12.33 13.57 -1.68
CA ILE A 115 12.23 13.99 -3.09
C ILE A 115 10.90 14.68 -3.43
N LEU A 116 9.89 14.53 -2.57
CA LEU A 116 8.58 15.17 -2.74
C LEU A 116 7.96 15.44 -1.37
N THR A 117 7.31 16.59 -1.20
CA THR A 117 6.58 16.98 0.03
C THR A 117 5.22 17.59 -0.34
N GLY A 118 4.41 17.95 0.65
CA GLY A 118 3.13 18.62 0.42
C GLY A 118 1.98 17.65 0.10
N LEU A 119 2.21 16.33 0.23
CA LEU A 119 1.20 15.32 -0.01
C LEU A 119 0.23 15.21 1.18
N SER A 120 -1.00 14.83 0.90
CA SER A 120 -2.04 14.57 1.88
C SER A 120 -2.21 13.07 2.04
N MET A 121 -1.67 12.52 3.13
CA MET A 121 -1.71 11.09 3.44
C MET A 121 -1.33 10.20 2.23
N PRO A 122 -0.12 10.31 1.66
CA PRO A 122 0.25 9.54 0.48
C PRO A 122 0.33 8.04 0.77
N HIS A 123 -0.15 7.20 -0.14
CA HIS A 123 -0.17 5.74 0.00
C HIS A 123 0.25 5.01 -1.28
N SER A 124 0.58 3.73 -1.11
CA SER A 124 0.78 2.75 -2.17
C SER A 124 1.67 3.25 -3.31
N PRO A 125 2.90 3.74 -3.03
CA PRO A 125 3.81 4.15 -4.07
C PRO A 125 4.22 2.91 -4.89
N ARG A 126 4.31 3.05 -6.20
CA ARG A 126 4.67 1.97 -7.13
C ARG A 126 5.55 2.52 -8.24
N PHE A 127 6.70 1.91 -8.49
CA PHE A 127 7.50 2.22 -9.67
C PHE A 127 7.04 1.35 -10.84
N TYR A 128 6.54 1.98 -11.90
CA TYR A 128 5.96 1.27 -13.04
C TYR A 128 6.09 2.09 -14.33
N ARG A 129 6.57 1.45 -15.41
CA ARG A 129 6.86 2.10 -16.71
C ARG A 129 7.74 3.34 -16.56
N GLU A 130 8.88 3.19 -15.88
CA GLU A 130 9.87 4.25 -15.62
C GLU A 130 9.32 5.50 -14.91
N LYS A 131 8.18 5.36 -14.23
CA LYS A 131 7.55 6.43 -13.46
C LYS A 131 7.27 5.97 -12.04
N LEU A 132 7.41 6.89 -11.09
CA LEU A 132 6.93 6.69 -9.74
C LEU A 132 5.47 7.16 -9.66
N TRP A 133 4.58 6.22 -9.37
CA TRP A 133 3.16 6.45 -9.18
C TRP A 133 2.81 6.37 -7.70
N LEU A 134 1.80 7.11 -7.26
CA LEU A 134 1.28 6.99 -5.90
C LEU A 134 -0.17 7.46 -5.80
N LEU A 135 -0.76 7.22 -4.64
CA LEU A 135 -2.06 7.72 -4.25
C LEU A 135 -1.86 8.91 -3.32
N ASN A 136 -2.33 10.11 -3.69
CA ASN A 136 -2.42 11.25 -2.79
C ASN A 136 -3.76 11.18 -2.05
N SER A 137 -3.90 10.19 -1.17
CA SER A 137 -5.19 9.66 -0.70
C SER A 137 -6.09 10.69 -0.03
N GLY A 138 -5.51 11.64 0.72
CA GLY A 138 -6.26 12.71 1.36
C GLY A 138 -6.76 13.80 0.41
N THR A 139 -6.44 13.71 -0.88
CA THR A 139 -7.01 14.55 -1.95
C THR A 139 -7.93 13.77 -2.89
N GLY A 140 -7.91 12.44 -2.83
CA GLY A 140 -8.64 11.58 -3.79
C GLY A 140 -7.98 11.46 -5.16
N PHE A 141 -6.72 11.87 -5.33
CA PHE A 141 -6.03 11.80 -6.62
C PHE A 141 -5.02 10.68 -6.71
N PHE A 142 -5.07 9.95 -7.82
CA PHE A 142 -4.02 9.08 -8.32
C PHE A 142 -3.17 9.84 -9.35
N GLY A 143 -1.85 9.62 -9.37
CA GLY A 143 -0.95 10.35 -10.26
C GLY A 143 0.51 9.92 -10.16
N THR A 144 1.38 10.72 -10.78
CA THR A 144 2.82 10.50 -10.87
C THR A 144 3.62 11.50 -10.04
N VAL A 145 4.86 11.14 -9.73
CA VAL A 145 5.85 12.05 -9.19
C VAL A 145 6.75 12.53 -10.32
N ASP A 146 6.77 13.84 -10.53
CA ASP A 146 7.81 14.51 -11.30
C ASP A 146 9.08 14.57 -10.45
N LEU A 147 10.00 13.63 -10.70
CA LEU A 147 11.27 13.51 -9.99
C LEU A 147 12.20 14.70 -10.23
N ALA A 148 12.07 15.41 -11.36
CA ALA A 148 12.95 16.53 -11.68
C ALA A 148 12.56 17.79 -10.90
N ASN A 149 11.26 18.03 -10.73
CA ASN A 149 10.74 19.22 -10.05
C ASN A 149 10.25 18.96 -8.62
N GLY A 150 10.22 17.70 -8.17
CA GLY A 150 9.74 17.32 -6.85
C GLY A 150 8.27 17.65 -6.66
N LYS A 151 7.42 17.33 -7.65
CA LYS A 151 5.98 17.65 -7.66
C LYS A 151 5.13 16.41 -7.89
N PHE A 152 3.93 16.42 -7.30
CA PHE A 152 2.89 15.45 -7.63
C PHE A 152 2.08 15.97 -8.82
N GLU A 153 1.95 15.13 -9.84
CA GLU A 153 1.15 15.38 -11.04
C GLU A 153 -0.12 14.54 -10.96
N PRO A 154 -1.27 15.14 -10.57
CA PRO A 154 -2.53 14.41 -10.49
C PRO A 154 -2.97 13.99 -11.89
N LEU A 155 -3.39 12.73 -12.03
CA LEU A 155 -3.93 12.19 -13.28
C LEU A 155 -5.45 12.00 -13.19
N THR A 156 -5.92 11.32 -12.14
CA THR A 156 -7.32 10.90 -12.04
C THR A 156 -7.85 11.11 -10.63
N PHE A 157 -8.96 11.84 -10.52
CA PHE A 157 -9.74 11.92 -9.28
C PHE A 157 -10.60 10.67 -9.10
N CYS A 158 -10.59 10.13 -7.89
CA CYS A 158 -11.33 8.96 -7.46
C CYS A 158 -12.14 9.33 -6.20
N PRO A 159 -13.48 9.23 -6.20
CA PRO A 159 -14.36 9.69 -5.13
C PRO A 159 -14.32 8.77 -3.89
N GLY A 160 -13.19 8.74 -3.19
CA GLY A 160 -12.97 7.97 -1.97
C GLY A 160 -11.54 8.11 -1.45
N TYR A 161 -11.30 7.62 -0.24
CA TYR A 161 -9.96 7.58 0.34
C TYR A 161 -9.18 6.44 -0.31
N LEU A 162 -8.13 6.77 -1.05
CA LEU A 162 -7.45 5.80 -1.91
C LEU A 162 -6.48 4.93 -1.12
N ARG A 163 -6.57 3.61 -1.28
CA ARG A 163 -5.61 2.63 -0.76
C ARG A 163 -5.52 1.44 -1.69
N GLY A 164 -4.30 0.94 -1.86
CA GLY A 164 -4.02 -0.13 -2.81
C GLY A 164 -3.86 0.40 -4.22
N LEU A 165 -2.75 0.03 -4.83
CA LEU A 165 -2.43 0.33 -6.21
C LEU A 165 -1.70 -0.85 -6.83
N ALA A 166 -2.26 -1.35 -7.93
CA ALA A 166 -1.62 -2.34 -8.79
C ALA A 166 -1.74 -1.95 -10.25
N PHE A 167 -0.88 -2.52 -11.09
CA PHE A 167 -0.89 -2.29 -12.52
C PHE A 167 -1.06 -3.58 -13.29
N TRP A 168 -1.77 -3.49 -14.41
CA TRP A 168 -1.83 -4.54 -15.41
C TRP A 168 -1.79 -3.94 -16.80
N LYS A 169 -0.65 -4.09 -17.48
CA LYS A 169 -0.39 -3.50 -18.80
C LYS A 169 -0.64 -1.99 -18.76
N ASP A 170 -1.60 -1.49 -19.52
CA ASP A 170 -1.95 -0.08 -19.67
C ASP A 170 -2.92 0.43 -18.60
N TYR A 171 -3.23 -0.37 -17.58
CA TYR A 171 -4.23 -0.04 -16.57
C TYR A 171 -3.66 0.05 -15.17
N ALA A 172 -4.06 1.07 -14.42
CA ALA A 172 -4.01 1.08 -12.96
C ALA A 172 -5.30 0.50 -12.40
N ILE A 173 -5.18 -0.26 -11.32
CA ILE A 173 -6.29 -0.69 -10.47
C ILE A 173 -6.09 -0.02 -9.12
N VAL A 174 -7.03 0.83 -8.75
CA VAL A 174 -6.98 1.65 -7.53
C VAL A 174 -8.10 1.22 -6.60
N GLY A 175 -7.77 0.96 -5.33
CA GLY A 175 -8.75 0.72 -4.28
C GLY A 175 -9.22 2.02 -3.61
N LEU A 176 -10.49 2.04 -3.25
CA LEU A 176 -11.16 3.16 -2.59
C LEU A 176 -11.84 2.68 -1.31
N SER A 177 -11.72 3.49 -0.26
CA SER A 177 -12.42 3.33 1.01
C SER A 177 -13.32 4.54 1.27
N LYS A 178 -14.38 4.34 2.04
CA LYS A 178 -15.13 5.47 2.62
C LYS A 178 -14.27 6.11 3.73
N PRO A 179 -14.12 7.44 3.77
CA PRO A 179 -13.49 8.12 4.90
C PRO A 179 -14.21 7.78 6.22
N ARG A 180 -13.46 7.61 7.31
CA ARG A 180 -13.98 7.21 8.63
C ARG A 180 -13.43 8.05 9.77
N GLY A 181 -14.23 8.26 10.81
CA GLY A 181 -13.78 8.89 12.05
C GLY A 181 -13.15 10.28 11.87
N LYS A 182 -12.58 10.81 12.95
CA LYS A 182 -12.00 12.16 12.94
C LYS A 182 -10.69 12.26 12.13
N THR A 183 -9.95 11.16 12.03
CA THR A 183 -8.63 11.10 11.38
C THR A 183 -8.71 11.12 9.85
N PHE A 184 -9.86 10.78 9.25
CA PHE A 184 -10.03 10.83 7.80
C PHE A 184 -11.03 11.91 7.35
N SER A 185 -11.51 12.73 8.29
CA SER A 185 -12.30 13.93 8.04
C SER A 185 -11.43 15.20 8.02
N GLY A 186 -11.95 16.26 7.42
CA GLY A 186 -11.30 17.56 7.30
C GLY A 186 -10.13 17.53 6.32
N LEU A 187 -10.16 16.61 5.35
CA LEU A 187 -9.16 16.49 4.29
C LEU A 187 -9.64 17.21 3.03
N GLN A 188 -8.73 17.50 2.11
CA GLN A 188 -9.09 18.10 0.81
C GLN A 188 -10.06 17.21 0.01
N LEU A 189 -10.01 15.89 0.24
CA LEU A 189 -11.00 14.95 -0.31
C LEU A 189 -12.45 15.38 -0.01
N ASP A 190 -12.76 15.87 1.20
CA ASP A 190 -14.12 16.30 1.55
C ASP A 190 -14.56 17.50 0.68
N GLU A 191 -13.64 18.41 0.40
CA GLU A 191 -13.86 19.58 -0.46
C GLU A 191 -14.08 19.15 -1.92
N GLU A 192 -13.27 18.21 -2.43
CA GLU A 192 -13.40 17.68 -3.80
C GLU A 192 -14.71 16.90 -4.01
N LEU A 193 -15.12 16.11 -3.01
CA LEU A 193 -16.40 15.38 -3.04
C LEU A 193 -17.58 16.35 -3.08
N LEU A 194 -17.57 17.39 -2.24
CA LEU A 194 -18.60 18.43 -2.22
C LEU A 194 -18.65 19.22 -3.54
N ASN A 195 -17.50 19.66 -4.04
CA ASN A 195 -17.41 20.43 -5.28
C ASN A 195 -17.90 19.66 -6.51
N LYS A 196 -17.84 18.33 -6.46
CA LYS A 196 -18.27 17.42 -7.55
C LYS A 196 -19.65 16.80 -7.30
N ASP A 197 -20.32 17.18 -6.21
CA ASP A 197 -21.64 16.67 -5.81
C ASP A 197 -21.68 15.12 -5.79
N VAL A 198 -20.70 14.51 -5.11
CA VAL A 198 -20.57 13.06 -5.07
C VAL A 198 -20.27 12.54 -3.67
N GLU A 199 -21.01 11.51 -3.27
CA GLU A 199 -20.77 10.78 -2.02
C GLU A 199 -19.53 9.87 -2.12
N PRO A 200 -18.79 9.68 -1.01
CA PRO A 200 -17.63 8.81 -0.97
C PRO A 200 -17.99 7.34 -1.25
N ARG A 201 -17.10 6.66 -1.97
CA ARG A 201 -17.30 5.29 -2.45
C ARG A 201 -16.24 4.34 -1.89
N CYS A 202 -16.65 3.10 -1.65
CA CYS A 202 -15.77 1.96 -1.41
C CYS A 202 -15.80 1.07 -2.67
N GLY A 203 -14.65 0.58 -3.12
CA GLY A 203 -14.59 -0.20 -4.36
C GLY A 203 -13.26 -0.16 -5.08
N LEU A 204 -13.26 -0.59 -6.34
CA LEU A 204 -12.12 -0.57 -7.24
C LEU A 204 -12.41 0.33 -8.44
N MET A 205 -11.38 0.99 -8.96
CA MET A 205 -11.42 1.70 -10.24
C MET A 205 -10.30 1.21 -11.14
N VAL A 206 -10.64 1.00 -12.42
CA VAL A 206 -9.70 0.65 -13.48
C VAL A 206 -9.47 1.88 -14.33
N ILE A 207 -8.23 2.36 -14.38
CA ILE A 207 -7.86 3.63 -15.02
C ILE A 207 -6.90 3.33 -16.16
N ASP A 208 -7.21 3.81 -17.36
CA ASP A 208 -6.28 3.78 -18.49
C ASP A 208 -5.15 4.78 -18.27
N LEU A 209 -3.90 4.30 -18.24
CA LEU A 209 -2.71 5.10 -17.93
C LEU A 209 -2.36 6.13 -19.00
N ASN A 210 -2.81 5.92 -20.24
CA ASN A 210 -2.49 6.81 -21.36
C ASN A 210 -3.43 8.02 -21.37
N THR A 211 -4.66 7.84 -20.90
CA THR A 211 -5.70 8.89 -20.95
C THR A 211 -6.11 9.44 -19.59
N GLY A 212 -5.82 8.71 -18.49
CA GLY A 212 -6.34 9.01 -17.16
C GLY A 212 -7.83 8.71 -16.98
N THR A 213 -8.48 8.07 -17.97
CA THR A 213 -9.92 7.79 -17.93
C THR A 213 -10.20 6.57 -17.07
N ILE A 214 -11.22 6.65 -16.22
CA ILE A 214 -11.78 5.48 -15.52
C ILE A 214 -12.59 4.68 -16.54
N VAL A 215 -12.06 3.52 -16.95
CA VAL A 215 -12.66 2.66 -17.99
C VAL A 215 -13.59 1.59 -17.41
N ASP A 216 -13.40 1.23 -16.13
CA ASP A 216 -14.26 0.28 -15.43
C ASP A 216 -14.20 0.52 -13.91
N TRP A 217 -15.18 0.00 -13.17
CA TRP A 217 -15.27 0.15 -11.73
C TRP A 217 -16.08 -0.98 -11.08
N LEU A 218 -15.76 -1.27 -9.82
CA LEU A 218 -16.53 -2.17 -8.97
C LEU A 218 -16.86 -1.44 -7.67
N ARG A 219 -18.14 -1.26 -7.36
CA ARG A 219 -18.56 -0.61 -6.12
C ARG A 219 -18.94 -1.65 -5.08
N PHE A 220 -18.44 -1.48 -3.86
CA PHE A 220 -18.87 -2.26 -2.72
C PHE A 220 -19.96 -1.51 -1.94
N GLU A 221 -21.05 -2.22 -1.70
CA GLU A 221 -22.18 -1.77 -0.89
C GLU A 221 -22.36 -2.73 0.30
N GLY A 222 -22.91 -2.23 1.41
CA GLY A 222 -23.07 -3.01 2.65
C GLY A 222 -21.87 -2.89 3.60
N ILE A 223 -21.45 -4.04 4.16
CA ILE A 223 -20.51 -4.09 5.29
C ILE A 223 -19.07 -3.76 4.91
N ILE A 224 -18.70 -3.88 3.63
CA ILE A 224 -17.35 -3.58 3.16
C ILE A 224 -17.28 -2.09 2.81
N THR A 225 -16.73 -1.32 3.75
CA THR A 225 -16.54 0.13 3.59
C THR A 225 -15.10 0.54 3.36
N GLU A 226 -14.17 -0.42 3.46
CA GLU A 226 -12.73 -0.16 3.43
C GLU A 226 -11.98 -1.24 2.67
N LEU A 227 -10.95 -0.82 1.95
CA LEU A 227 -9.97 -1.66 1.30
C LEU A 227 -8.58 -1.27 1.76
N TYR A 228 -7.73 -2.29 1.93
CA TYR A 228 -6.36 -2.09 2.40
C TYR A 228 -5.38 -2.00 1.24
N ASP A 229 -5.43 -2.99 0.34
CA ASP A 229 -4.55 -3.11 -0.81
C ASP A 229 -5.26 -3.82 -1.96
N VAL A 230 -4.69 -3.73 -3.16
CA VAL A 230 -5.11 -4.47 -4.35
C VAL A 230 -3.88 -5.03 -5.05
N GLN A 231 -3.97 -6.28 -5.50
CA GLN A 231 -2.91 -6.98 -6.22
C GLN A 231 -3.46 -7.67 -7.47
N VAL A 232 -2.64 -7.74 -8.50
CA VAL A 232 -2.98 -8.43 -9.76
C VAL A 232 -2.37 -9.82 -9.76
N LEU A 233 -3.19 -10.83 -10.02
CA LEU A 233 -2.78 -12.22 -10.20
C LEU A 233 -2.91 -12.61 -11.69
N PRO A 234 -1.81 -12.54 -12.47
CA PRO A 234 -1.87 -12.83 -13.90
C PRO A 234 -2.37 -14.25 -14.16
N GLN A 235 -3.24 -14.41 -15.17
CA GLN A 235 -3.74 -15.72 -15.61
C GLN A 235 -4.55 -16.47 -14.54
N VAL A 236 -5.18 -15.72 -13.61
CA VAL A 236 -6.06 -16.26 -12.58
C VAL A 236 -7.47 -15.70 -12.77
N LYS A 237 -8.46 -16.58 -12.90
CA LYS A 237 -9.86 -16.22 -13.14
C LYS A 237 -10.76 -16.52 -11.94
N ARG A 238 -10.53 -17.64 -11.25
CA ARG A 238 -11.38 -18.08 -10.14
C ARG A 238 -10.51 -18.67 -9.02
N PRO A 239 -9.81 -17.82 -8.26
CA PRO A 239 -8.94 -18.27 -7.20
C PRO A 239 -9.73 -18.73 -5.98
N MET A 240 -9.12 -19.63 -5.21
CA MET A 240 -9.49 -19.96 -3.83
C MET A 240 -8.25 -19.87 -2.95
N ALA A 241 -8.41 -19.40 -1.72
CA ALA A 241 -7.40 -19.53 -0.68
C ALA A 241 -7.97 -20.40 0.45
N LEU A 242 -7.16 -21.29 1.01
CA LEU A 242 -7.55 -22.00 2.23
C LEU A 242 -7.49 -21.06 3.43
N GLY A 243 -8.53 -21.10 4.27
CA GLY A 243 -8.55 -20.36 5.52
C GLY A 243 -7.66 -21.03 6.58
N PHE A 244 -7.04 -20.22 7.42
CA PHE A 244 -6.17 -20.68 8.52
C PHE A 244 -6.88 -21.55 9.57
N GLN A 245 -8.20 -21.52 9.63
CA GLN A 245 -9.03 -22.19 10.65
C GLN A 245 -9.94 -23.28 10.07
N THR A 246 -9.73 -23.67 8.81
CA THR A 246 -10.60 -24.62 8.10
C THR A 246 -10.05 -26.05 8.19
N ASP A 247 -10.91 -27.07 8.27
CA ASP A 247 -10.50 -28.48 8.30
C ASP A 247 -9.64 -28.85 7.09
N GLU A 248 -9.91 -28.23 5.93
CA GLU A 248 -9.21 -28.44 4.68
C GLU A 248 -7.69 -28.22 4.80
N ILE A 249 -7.25 -27.24 5.61
CA ILE A 249 -5.82 -26.97 5.77
C ILE A 249 -5.07 -28.14 6.42
N SER A 250 -5.76 -28.96 7.21
CA SER A 250 -5.20 -30.13 7.88
C SER A 250 -5.16 -31.39 7.00
N ARG A 251 -5.92 -31.40 5.89
CA ARG A 251 -6.13 -32.61 5.07
C ARG A 251 -5.50 -32.54 3.68
N ILE A 252 -5.27 -31.34 3.14
CA ILE A 252 -4.73 -31.19 1.78
C ILE A 252 -3.21 -31.39 1.78
N LEU A 253 -2.78 -32.52 1.21
CA LEU A 253 -1.38 -32.87 1.01
C LEU A 253 -0.97 -32.62 -0.44
N THR A 254 0.12 -31.87 -0.63
CA THR A 254 0.79 -31.69 -1.92
C THR A 254 2.25 -32.05 -1.73
N LEU A 255 2.82 -32.85 -2.64
CA LEU A 255 4.19 -33.31 -2.55
C LEU A 255 5.03 -32.64 -3.62
N ASP A 256 6.23 -32.22 -3.25
CA ASP A 256 7.29 -31.93 -4.22
C ASP A 256 7.69 -33.23 -4.94
N PRO A 257 8.36 -33.13 -6.11
CA PRO A 257 9.01 -34.28 -6.70
C PRO A 257 9.94 -34.98 -5.71
N VAL A 258 10.06 -36.31 -5.80
CA VAL A 258 10.93 -37.09 -4.93
C VAL A 258 12.36 -36.56 -5.01
N GLY A 259 12.86 -36.02 -3.90
CA GLY A 259 14.20 -35.45 -3.79
C GLY A 259 15.30 -36.52 -3.75
N LYS A 260 16.55 -36.08 -3.90
CA LYS A 260 17.74 -36.89 -3.63
C LYS A 260 18.29 -36.52 -2.25
N LEU A 261 18.69 -37.54 -1.49
CA LEU A 261 19.37 -37.41 -0.20
C LEU A 261 20.86 -37.13 -0.40
#